data_AF-A0A820E625-F1
#
_entry.id   AF-A0A820E625-F1
#
_cell.length_a   1.000
_cell.length_b   1.000
_cell.length_c   1.000
_cell.angle_alpha   90.00
_cell.angle_beta   90.00
_cell.angle_gamma   90.00
#
_symmetry.space_group_name_H-M   'P 1'
#
loop_
_entity.id
_entity.type
_entity.pdbx_description
1 polymer ?
#
loop_
_entity_poly.entity_id
_entity_poly.type
_entity_poly.pdbx_seq_one_letter_code
_entity_poly.pdbx_strand_id
1 'polypeptide(L)'
;MKQGTGLPVLFANRQLHSNTPLGRSTSSISPPSSINQVLLSSSCLNHVVPYRLPLTKLKPEPWQRLFYTKKQPELTIKQNKSDVDTILNKDLINSLSECSNFDENSQCSSFPRQIPTHFDHLYQEMNEITLQLAEERLKHKQTQIKAEEILFNQLQDQEKRFQELQQHQLLDHKKKLKEQENKFLKLLNEEQTQSLKREEQLRNELEFLKQSFHTYKVTLEKENDEKLQIKLAEVLRTMKKELPNKEEEIEKRIHEAIINERKNISLRQQKEIEKIQKQHKKEIEKTIANKTVDREHHESLNNDLTSTKLQLVETKEHANNLATQLNDLKIQHNEIIREFNEYRLRSIEKTKQT
;
A
#
# COMPACT_ATOMS: atom_id res chain seq x y z
N MET A 1 50.97 3.60 60.61
CA MET A 1 52.14 2.71 60.52
C MET A 1 51.76 1.28 60.89
N LYS A 2 51.55 0.42 59.89
CA LYS A 2 52.16 -0.92 59.76
C LYS A 2 51.59 -1.57 58.49
N GLN A 3 52.52 -2.01 57.67
CA GLN A 3 52.36 -2.65 56.37
C GLN A 3 52.20 -4.18 56.55
N GLY A 4 51.81 -4.85 55.46
CA GLY A 4 52.04 -6.30 55.24
C GLY A 4 50.83 -6.97 54.58
N THR A 5 50.64 -6.91 53.25
CA THR A 5 51.17 -7.79 52.18
C THR A 5 50.65 -9.24 52.22
N GLY A 6 50.00 -9.68 51.13
CA GLY A 6 49.86 -11.10 50.80
C GLY A 6 48.61 -11.50 49.98
N LEU A 7 48.61 -11.20 48.68
CA LEU A 7 47.88 -11.94 47.62
C LEU A 7 48.77 -13.09 47.12
N PRO A 8 48.36 -14.00 46.19
CA PRO A 8 47.05 -14.33 45.60
C PRO A 8 46.79 -15.87 45.61
N VAL A 9 45.74 -16.37 44.93
CA VAL A 9 45.80 -17.51 43.97
C VAL A 9 44.43 -17.70 43.29
N LEU A 10 44.49 -17.77 41.95
CA LEU A 10 43.44 -18.11 40.99
C LEU A 10 43.23 -19.64 40.98
N PHE A 11 42.00 -20.12 40.80
CA PHE A 11 41.72 -21.29 39.94
C PHE A 11 40.23 -21.33 39.54
N ALA A 12 40.00 -21.29 38.24
CA ALA A 12 38.77 -21.65 37.57
C ALA A 12 38.97 -23.03 36.91
N ASN A 13 38.03 -23.97 37.06
CA ASN A 13 37.69 -25.00 36.05
C ASN A 13 36.60 -26.01 36.50
N ARG A 14 35.55 -26.14 35.68
CA ARG A 14 34.74 -27.35 35.31
C ARG A 14 33.53 -26.84 34.49
N GLN A 15 33.34 -27.08 33.17
CA GLN A 15 33.14 -28.32 32.38
C GLN A 15 32.08 -29.26 33.00
N LEU A 16 31.03 -29.78 32.34
CA LEU A 16 30.63 -29.97 30.92
C LEU A 16 29.14 -30.44 30.86
N HIS A 17 28.57 -30.51 29.62
CA HIS A 17 27.42 -31.31 29.10
C HIS A 17 26.35 -30.46 28.37
N SER A 18 26.39 -30.30 27.03
CA SER A 18 25.85 -31.18 25.94
C SER A 18 24.34 -30.94 25.69
N ASN A 19 23.81 -30.49 24.53
CA ASN A 19 23.78 -31.15 23.21
C ASN A 19 23.10 -30.25 22.12
N THR A 20 23.73 -30.12 20.93
CA THR A 20 23.22 -30.10 19.51
C THR A 20 21.92 -29.37 19.04
N PRO A 21 21.70 -29.11 17.71
CA PRO A 21 22.61 -28.74 16.62
C PRO A 21 22.10 -27.63 15.64
N LEU A 22 23.08 -27.01 14.96
CA LEU A 22 23.14 -26.53 13.55
C LEU A 22 21.88 -26.21 12.73
N GLY A 23 21.83 -24.95 12.27
CA GLY A 23 21.16 -24.51 11.05
C GLY A 23 21.93 -23.33 10.43
N ARG A 24 22.93 -23.64 9.61
CA ARG A 24 23.79 -22.68 8.89
C ARG A 24 23.23 -22.52 7.47
N SER A 25 22.99 -21.28 7.03
CA SER A 25 23.04 -20.92 5.60
C SER A 25 23.29 -19.43 5.48
N THR A 26 24.52 -19.14 5.09
CA THR A 26 25.06 -17.86 4.66
C THR A 26 24.69 -17.60 3.20
N SER A 27 24.23 -16.39 2.88
CA SER A 27 24.51 -15.79 1.58
C SER A 27 24.44 -14.26 1.69
N SER A 28 25.62 -13.68 1.85
CA SER A 28 25.95 -12.31 1.53
C SER A 28 25.84 -12.09 0.03
N ILE A 29 25.06 -11.11 -0.41
CA ILE A 29 25.18 -10.53 -1.75
C ILE A 29 25.13 -9.01 -1.59
N SER A 30 26.26 -8.39 -1.94
CA SER A 30 26.47 -6.94 -2.08
C SER A 30 25.61 -6.34 -3.19
N PRO A 31 25.36 -5.02 -3.21
CA PRO A 31 24.42 -4.38 -4.13
C PRO A 31 25.08 -4.08 -5.49
N PRO A 32 24.31 -4.00 -6.59
CA PRO A 32 24.76 -3.31 -7.78
C PRO A 32 24.17 -1.90 -7.85
N SER A 33 25.06 -0.95 -8.08
CA SER A 33 24.76 0.38 -8.58
C SER A 33 24.47 0.33 -10.09
N SER A 34 23.61 1.28 -10.51
CA SER A 34 23.49 1.87 -11.84
C SER A 34 22.53 1.28 -12.89
N ILE A 35 21.48 2.08 -13.12
CA ILE A 35 21.02 2.62 -14.42
C ILE A 35 19.93 1.84 -15.20
N ASN A 36 18.82 2.57 -15.42
CA ASN A 36 17.75 2.44 -16.42
C ASN A 36 16.79 1.23 -16.33
N GLN A 37 15.57 1.48 -15.84
CA GLN A 37 14.39 1.68 -16.70
C GLN A 37 13.15 1.94 -15.84
N VAL A 38 12.59 3.13 -16.03
CA VAL A 38 11.26 3.54 -15.57
C VAL A 38 10.23 2.73 -16.37
N LEU A 39 9.67 1.68 -15.77
CA LEU A 39 8.46 1.04 -16.25
C LEU A 39 7.28 1.62 -15.46
N LEU A 40 6.69 2.66 -16.05
CA LEU A 40 5.35 3.15 -15.75
C LEU A 40 4.35 2.01 -16.02
N SER A 41 3.96 1.28 -14.98
CA SER A 41 2.77 0.43 -15.00
C SER A 41 1.56 1.30 -14.66
N SER A 42 1.17 2.14 -15.63
CA SER A 42 -0.13 2.78 -15.66
C SER A 42 -1.19 1.69 -15.85
N SER A 43 -1.91 1.39 -14.78
CA SER A 43 -3.07 0.52 -14.77
C SER A 43 -4.23 1.28 -15.41
N CYS A 44 -4.34 1.17 -16.74
CA CYS A 44 -5.46 1.70 -17.51
C CYS A 44 -6.74 0.91 -17.15
N LEU A 45 -7.53 1.48 -16.25
CA LEU A 45 -8.91 1.10 -16.01
C LEU A 45 -9.74 1.29 -17.28
N ASN A 46 -10.19 0.16 -17.83
CA ASN A 46 -11.40 -0.07 -18.61
C ASN A 46 -12.23 1.18 -18.99
N HIS A 47 -11.94 1.76 -20.15
CA HIS A 47 -12.98 2.38 -20.96
C HIS A 47 -13.50 1.35 -21.96
N VAL A 48 -14.64 0.76 -21.61
CA VAL A 48 -15.53 0.07 -22.55
C VAL A 48 -15.97 1.11 -23.58
N VAL A 49 -15.52 0.95 -24.82
CA VAL A 49 -16.07 1.62 -25.99
C VAL A 49 -17.22 0.76 -26.50
N PRO A 50 -18.50 1.15 -26.39
CA PRO A 50 -19.55 0.45 -27.10
C PRO A 50 -19.80 1.12 -28.46
N TYR A 51 -20.09 0.28 -29.44
CA TYR A 51 -20.56 0.57 -30.80
C TYR A 51 -19.51 0.83 -31.89
N ARG A 52 -18.89 -0.27 -32.33
CA ARG A 52 -18.75 -0.51 -33.78
C ARG A 52 -20.16 -0.63 -34.38
N LEU A 53 -20.55 0.33 -35.22
CA LEU A 53 -21.65 0.12 -36.15
C LEU A 53 -21.15 -0.70 -37.35
N PRO A 54 -21.93 -1.67 -37.85
CA PRO A 54 -21.58 -2.46 -39.01
C PRO A 54 -21.65 -1.58 -40.28
N LEU A 55 -20.61 -1.65 -41.11
CA LEU A 55 -20.57 -1.13 -42.48
C LEU A 55 -21.67 -1.79 -43.32
N THR A 56 -22.89 -1.29 -43.20
CA THR A 56 -23.95 -1.55 -44.17
C THR A 56 -23.79 -0.57 -45.32
N LYS A 57 -23.92 -1.10 -46.54
CA LYS A 57 -23.76 -0.39 -47.81
C LYS A 57 -24.75 0.78 -47.89
N LEU A 58 -24.32 1.96 -47.47
CA LEU A 58 -25.06 3.21 -47.69
C LEU A 58 -25.01 3.54 -49.18
N LYS A 59 -26.19 3.70 -49.79
CA LYS A 59 -26.31 4.25 -51.14
C LYS A 59 -25.61 5.63 -51.16
N PRO A 60 -24.78 5.92 -52.17
CA PRO A 60 -24.16 7.23 -52.27
C PRO A 60 -25.22 8.32 -52.41
N GLU A 61 -24.99 9.40 -51.66
CA GLU A 61 -25.80 10.62 -51.67
C GLU A 61 -25.96 11.17 -53.10
N PRO A 62 -27.08 11.82 -53.46
CA PRO A 62 -27.36 12.26 -54.83
C PRO A 62 -26.24 13.11 -55.45
N TRP A 63 -25.53 13.91 -54.64
CA TRP A 63 -24.42 14.75 -55.10
C TRP A 63 -23.13 13.97 -55.37
N GLN A 64 -22.93 12.79 -54.75
CA GLN A 64 -21.76 11.92 -54.97
C GLN A 64 -21.83 11.14 -56.29
N ARG A 65 -23.00 11.06 -56.94
CA ARG A 65 -23.15 10.43 -58.27
C ARG A 65 -22.55 11.26 -59.40
N LEU A 66 -22.40 12.58 -59.21
CA LEU A 66 -21.92 13.49 -60.25
C LEU A 66 -20.41 13.40 -60.50
N PHE A 67 -19.65 12.83 -59.56
CA PHE A 67 -18.19 12.75 -59.66
C PHE A 67 -17.66 11.43 -60.24
N TYR A 68 -18.49 10.37 -60.31
CA TYR A 68 -18.07 9.04 -60.78
C TYR A 68 -18.51 8.69 -62.21
N THR A 69 -19.22 9.58 -62.91
CA THR A 69 -19.50 9.44 -64.35
C THR A 69 -18.75 10.48 -65.15
N LYS A 70 -17.41 10.39 -65.16
CA LYS A 70 -16.59 11.05 -66.17
C LYS A 70 -16.19 10.05 -67.26
N LYS A 71 -17.20 9.56 -68.00
CA LYS A 71 -16.95 9.17 -69.40
C LYS A 71 -16.78 10.48 -70.18
N GLN A 72 -15.76 10.50 -71.03
CA GLN A 72 -15.40 11.62 -71.88
C GLN A 72 -16.62 12.19 -72.62
N PRO A 73 -16.72 13.51 -72.83
CA PRO A 73 -17.64 14.02 -73.83
C PRO A 73 -17.04 13.67 -75.20
N GLU A 74 -17.55 12.62 -75.83
CA GLU A 74 -17.54 12.51 -77.28
C GLU A 74 -18.24 13.78 -77.81
N LEU A 75 -17.46 14.64 -78.46
CA LEU A 75 -17.97 15.72 -79.28
C LEU A 75 -18.70 15.10 -80.50
N THR A 76 -19.90 14.57 -80.29
CA THR A 76 -20.86 14.41 -81.38
C THR A 76 -21.35 15.79 -81.77
N ILE A 77 -20.71 16.36 -82.80
CA ILE A 77 -21.29 17.40 -83.63
C ILE A 77 -22.54 16.78 -84.27
N LYS A 78 -23.68 16.94 -83.62
CA LYS A 78 -24.98 16.74 -84.27
C LYS A 78 -25.18 17.93 -85.20
N GLN A 79 -24.97 17.69 -86.49
CA GLN A 79 -25.49 18.55 -87.56
C GLN A 79 -27.01 18.61 -87.39
N ASN A 80 -27.48 19.66 -86.71
CA ASN A 80 -28.87 20.07 -86.80
C ASN A 80 -29.05 20.65 -88.20
N LYS A 81 -29.54 19.79 -89.10
CA LYS A 81 -30.40 20.21 -90.21
C LYS A 81 -31.60 20.91 -89.59
N SER A 82 -31.62 22.23 -89.65
CA SER A 82 -32.86 22.99 -89.56
C SER A 82 -33.01 23.75 -90.86
N ASP A 83 -33.95 23.25 -91.65
CA ASP A 83 -34.68 23.92 -92.70
C ASP A 83 -34.87 25.40 -92.36
N VAL A 84 -34.01 26.25 -92.95
CA VAL A 84 -34.37 27.61 -93.29
C VAL A 84 -34.36 27.62 -94.80
N ASP A 85 -35.56 27.40 -95.32
CA ASP A 85 -35.89 27.41 -96.72
C ASP A 85 -35.29 28.63 -97.40
N THR A 86 -34.43 28.31 -98.36
CA THR A 86 -33.94 29.19 -99.41
C THR A 86 -35.10 29.42 -100.38
N ILE A 87 -36.10 30.19 -99.97
CA ILE A 87 -37.13 30.74 -100.87
C ILE A 87 -36.71 32.17 -101.18
N LEU A 88 -35.83 32.31 -102.18
CA LEU A 88 -35.74 33.42 -103.13
C LEU A 88 -34.49 33.20 -104.01
N ASN A 89 -34.70 33.24 -105.32
CA ASN A 89 -33.73 33.13 -106.42
C ASN A 89 -33.41 31.72 -106.96
N LYS A 90 -34.45 30.93 -107.25
CA LYS A 90 -34.39 29.86 -108.28
C LYS A 90 -35.24 30.11 -109.54
N ASP A 91 -36.04 31.18 -109.58
CA ASP A 91 -36.92 31.50 -110.72
C ASP A 91 -36.38 32.60 -111.67
N LEU A 92 -35.13 33.04 -111.50
CA LEU A 92 -34.53 34.12 -112.29
C LEU A 92 -33.35 33.68 -113.20
N ILE A 93 -32.99 32.38 -113.21
CA ILE A 93 -31.90 31.86 -114.05
C ILE A 93 -32.41 30.87 -115.12
N ASN A 94 -33.70 30.53 -115.13
CA ASN A 94 -34.32 29.65 -116.15
C ASN A 94 -35.17 30.40 -117.21
N SER A 95 -35.11 31.74 -117.25
CA SER A 95 -35.92 32.58 -118.15
C SER A 95 -35.09 33.51 -119.05
N LEU A 96 -33.80 33.21 -119.24
CA LEU A 96 -32.90 33.94 -120.14
C LEU A 96 -32.15 33.04 -121.16
N SER A 97 -32.65 31.83 -121.42
CA SER A 97 -32.08 30.89 -122.40
C SER A 97 -33.04 30.48 -123.51
N GLU A 98 -33.88 31.39 -124.02
CA GLU A 98 -34.69 31.16 -125.22
C GLU A 98 -34.90 32.50 -125.95
N CYS A 99 -33.95 32.86 -126.82
CA CYS A 99 -34.15 33.73 -128.00
C CYS A 99 -32.87 33.71 -128.84
N SER A 100 -32.63 32.56 -129.47
CA SER A 100 -31.71 32.40 -130.59
C SER A 100 -32.52 31.79 -131.74
N ASN A 101 -32.38 32.36 -132.93
CA ASN A 101 -32.94 31.97 -134.24
C ASN A 101 -34.16 32.79 -134.68
N PHE A 102 -33.88 33.90 -135.37
CA PHE A 102 -34.68 34.27 -136.54
C PHE A 102 -33.71 34.62 -137.67
N ASP A 103 -33.75 33.75 -138.68
CA ASP A 103 -32.99 33.85 -139.91
C ASP A 103 -33.48 35.01 -140.79
N GLU A 104 -32.51 35.39 -141.61
CA GLU A 104 -32.46 36.26 -142.77
C GLU A 104 -33.72 36.33 -143.66
N ASN A 105 -33.79 37.47 -144.36
CA ASN A 105 -34.56 37.78 -145.57
C ASN A 105 -36.01 38.24 -145.40
N SER A 106 -36.16 39.56 -145.27
CA SER A 106 -37.16 40.27 -146.09
C SER A 106 -36.61 41.64 -146.49
N GLN A 107 -36.27 41.76 -147.78
CA GLN A 107 -36.10 43.05 -148.45
C GLN A 107 -37.42 43.83 -148.35
N CYS A 108 -37.36 45.07 -147.87
CA CYS A 108 -38.39 46.05 -148.18
C CYS A 108 -37.72 47.41 -148.44
N SER A 109 -37.94 47.89 -149.65
CA SER A 109 -37.36 49.06 -150.27
C SER A 109 -37.97 50.37 -149.77
N SER A 110 -37.26 51.46 -150.08
CA SER A 110 -37.64 52.88 -150.06
C SER A 110 -37.68 53.62 -148.70
N PHE A 111 -36.53 54.21 -148.36
CA PHE A 111 -36.24 55.59 -147.89
C PHE A 111 -37.33 56.44 -147.17
N PRO A 112 -36.98 57.41 -146.29
CA PRO A 112 -35.65 58.03 -146.15
C PRO A 112 -35.09 58.17 -144.72
N ARG A 113 -33.77 58.41 -144.70
CA ARG A 113 -32.97 58.90 -143.57
C ARG A 113 -33.68 60.03 -142.82
N GLN A 114 -34.02 59.79 -141.55
CA GLN A 114 -34.08 60.77 -140.45
C GLN A 114 -33.96 60.00 -139.11
N ILE A 115 -32.72 59.72 -138.71
CA ILE A 115 -32.27 59.41 -137.34
C ILE A 115 -31.88 60.79 -136.77
N PRO A 116 -32.29 61.25 -135.56
CA PRO A 116 -31.80 60.68 -134.28
C PRO A 116 -32.69 60.75 -133.02
N THR A 117 -33.86 61.42 -133.00
CA THR A 117 -34.45 61.87 -131.72
C THR A 117 -35.13 60.81 -130.85
N HIS A 118 -35.68 59.74 -131.42
CA HIS A 118 -36.40 58.70 -130.63
C HIS A 118 -35.44 57.75 -129.89
N PHE A 119 -34.29 57.42 -130.49
CA PHE A 119 -33.28 56.62 -129.81
C PHE A 119 -32.65 57.41 -128.67
N ASP A 120 -32.40 58.71 -128.87
CA ASP A 120 -31.93 59.60 -127.81
C ASP A 120 -32.89 59.64 -126.61
N HIS A 121 -34.21 59.62 -126.86
CA HIS A 121 -35.23 59.55 -125.81
C HIS A 121 -35.20 58.22 -125.03
N LEU A 122 -35.10 57.08 -125.73
CA LEU A 122 -34.98 55.76 -125.08
C LEU A 122 -33.66 55.62 -124.30
N TYR A 123 -32.56 56.17 -124.81
CA TYR A 123 -31.29 56.22 -124.09
C TYR A 123 -31.39 57.11 -122.85
N GLN A 124 -32.10 58.22 -122.93
CA GLN A 124 -32.35 59.11 -121.80
C GLN A 124 -33.22 58.44 -120.73
N GLU A 125 -34.31 57.77 -121.12
CA GLU A 125 -35.15 56.98 -120.21
C GLU A 125 -34.39 55.80 -119.59
N MET A 126 -33.59 55.07 -120.37
CA MET A 126 -32.75 53.97 -119.85
C MET A 126 -31.71 54.49 -118.85
N ASN A 127 -31.11 55.66 -119.11
CA ASN A 127 -30.19 56.30 -118.17
C ASN A 127 -30.91 56.77 -116.90
N GLU A 128 -32.13 57.30 -117.01
CA GLU A 128 -32.95 57.71 -115.87
C GLU A 128 -33.37 56.50 -115.01
N ILE A 129 -33.83 55.41 -115.62
CA ILE A 129 -34.15 54.16 -114.91
C ILE A 129 -32.90 53.58 -114.25
N THR A 130 -31.75 53.61 -114.93
CA THR A 130 -30.47 53.14 -114.37
C THR A 130 -30.06 54.00 -113.16
N LEU A 131 -30.28 55.32 -113.23
CA LEU A 131 -30.02 56.24 -112.13
C LEU A 131 -30.96 55.98 -110.95
N GLN A 132 -32.27 55.85 -111.17
CA GLN A 132 -33.26 55.52 -110.13
C GLN A 132 -32.95 54.17 -109.47
N LEU A 133 -32.54 53.16 -110.25
CA LEU A 133 -32.12 51.87 -109.70
C LEU A 133 -30.86 51.99 -108.84
N ALA A 134 -29.91 52.85 -109.25
CA ALA A 134 -28.71 53.13 -108.45
C ALA A 134 -29.06 53.87 -107.14
N GLU A 135 -29.98 54.83 -107.19
CA GLU A 135 -30.51 55.54 -106.02
C GLU A 135 -31.23 54.59 -105.05
N GLU A 136 -32.12 53.72 -105.54
CA GLU A 136 -32.81 52.73 -104.72
C GLU A 136 -31.84 51.71 -104.11
N ARG A 137 -30.83 51.26 -104.87
CA ARG A 137 -29.75 50.41 -104.34
C ARG A 137 -28.96 51.12 -103.24
N LEU A 138 -28.68 52.41 -103.39
CA LEU A 138 -28.01 53.21 -102.36
C LEU A 138 -28.89 53.36 -101.11
N LYS A 139 -30.18 53.68 -101.27
CA LYS A 139 -31.15 53.75 -100.16
C LYS A 139 -31.27 52.41 -99.44
N HIS A 140 -31.35 51.30 -100.17
CA HIS A 140 -31.39 49.96 -99.57
C HIS A 140 -30.13 49.66 -98.75
N LYS A 141 -28.94 49.93 -99.30
CA LYS A 141 -27.67 49.79 -98.55
C LYS A 141 -27.65 50.68 -97.30
N GLN A 142 -28.11 51.92 -97.38
CA GLN A 142 -28.19 52.81 -96.22
C GLN A 142 -29.16 52.28 -95.17
N THR A 143 -30.33 51.76 -95.57
CA THR A 143 -31.28 51.12 -94.66
C THR A 143 -30.70 49.88 -94.02
N GLN A 144 -29.97 49.06 -94.78
CA GLN A 144 -29.28 47.88 -94.26
C GLN A 144 -28.23 48.26 -93.20
N ILE A 145 -27.37 49.23 -93.49
CA ILE A 145 -26.36 49.72 -92.54
C ILE A 145 -27.03 50.23 -91.25
N LYS A 146 -28.12 51.00 -91.37
CA LYS A 146 -28.89 51.46 -90.21
C LYS A 146 -29.49 50.31 -89.40
N ALA A 147 -30.01 49.28 -90.06
CA ALA A 147 -30.55 48.10 -89.38
C ALA A 147 -29.44 47.31 -88.65
N GLU A 148 -28.28 47.14 -89.28
CA GLU A 148 -27.10 46.52 -88.68
C GLU A 148 -26.59 47.32 -87.47
N GLU A 149 -26.55 48.65 -87.55
CA GLU A 149 -26.18 49.53 -86.43
C GLU A 149 -27.16 49.42 -85.25
N ILE A 150 -28.47 49.37 -85.52
CA ILE A 150 -29.49 49.17 -84.48
C ILE A 150 -29.29 47.81 -83.80
N LEU A 151 -29.10 46.73 -84.58
CA LEU A 151 -28.87 45.39 -84.03
C LEU A 151 -27.57 45.32 -83.22
N PHE A 152 -26.50 45.96 -83.70
CA PHE A 152 -25.23 46.03 -82.99
C PHE A 152 -25.36 46.74 -81.65
N ASN A 153 -26.04 47.89 -81.62
CA ASN A 153 -26.31 48.62 -80.37
C ASN A 153 -27.16 47.80 -79.40
N GLN A 154 -28.18 47.08 -79.89
CA GLN A 154 -28.98 46.18 -79.06
C GLN A 154 -28.15 45.03 -78.47
N LEU A 155 -27.23 44.45 -79.23
CA LEU A 155 -26.33 43.41 -78.74
C LEU A 155 -25.37 43.95 -77.68
N GLN A 156 -24.80 45.15 -77.89
CA GLN A 156 -23.96 45.79 -76.88
C GLN A 156 -24.72 46.10 -75.59
N ASP A 157 -25.96 46.58 -75.68
CA ASP A 157 -26.81 46.82 -74.52
C ASP A 157 -27.14 45.52 -73.77
N GLN A 158 -27.41 44.43 -74.49
CA GLN A 158 -27.64 43.12 -73.88
C GLN A 158 -26.38 42.59 -73.19
N GLU A 159 -25.22 42.70 -73.84
CA GLU A 159 -23.94 42.29 -73.26
C GLU A 159 -23.63 43.08 -71.99
N LYS A 160 -23.82 44.40 -72.01
CA LYS A 160 -23.63 45.25 -70.83
C LYS A 160 -24.54 44.83 -69.68
N ARG A 161 -25.83 44.60 -69.93
CA ARG A 161 -26.77 44.11 -68.91
C ARG A 161 -26.36 42.75 -68.35
N PHE A 162 -25.85 41.87 -69.20
CA PHE A 162 -25.38 40.56 -68.77
C PHE A 162 -24.13 40.67 -67.87
N GLN A 163 -23.18 41.52 -68.23
CA GLN A 163 -22.00 41.80 -67.40
C GLN A 163 -22.39 42.43 -66.05
N GLU A 164 -23.31 43.40 -66.04
CA GLU A 164 -23.85 44.00 -64.80
C GLU A 164 -24.53 42.95 -63.91
N LEU A 165 -25.34 42.06 -64.50
CA LEU A 165 -25.98 40.97 -63.78
C LEU A 165 -24.97 40.01 -63.16
N GLN A 166 -23.92 39.63 -63.89
CA GLN A 166 -22.85 38.78 -63.36
C GLN A 166 -22.12 39.46 -62.19
N GLN A 167 -21.81 40.75 -62.30
CA GLN A 167 -21.18 41.51 -61.22
C GLN A 167 -22.08 41.57 -59.99
N HIS A 168 -23.39 41.82 -60.16
CA HIS A 168 -24.35 41.83 -59.07
C HIS A 168 -24.42 40.46 -58.37
N GLN A 169 -24.51 39.37 -59.15
CA GLN A 169 -24.52 38.01 -58.59
C GLN A 169 -23.24 37.71 -57.80
N LEU A 170 -22.06 38.09 -58.33
CA LEU A 170 -20.79 37.90 -57.64
C LEU A 170 -20.76 38.67 -56.31
N LEU A 171 -21.22 39.92 -56.30
CA LEU A 171 -21.31 40.73 -55.09
C LEU A 171 -22.27 40.11 -54.05
N ASP A 172 -23.43 39.63 -54.48
CA ASP A 172 -24.40 38.95 -53.61
C ASP A 172 -23.81 37.66 -53.01
N HIS A 173 -23.13 36.85 -53.82
CA HIS A 173 -22.48 35.63 -53.33
C HIS A 173 -21.37 35.95 -52.34
N LYS A 174 -20.55 36.97 -52.61
CA LYS A 174 -19.50 37.42 -51.68
C LYS A 174 -20.09 37.94 -50.37
N LYS A 175 -21.23 38.64 -50.42
CA LYS A 175 -21.95 39.11 -49.23
C LYS A 175 -22.49 37.92 -48.42
N LYS A 176 -23.16 36.96 -49.07
CA LYS A 176 -23.68 35.74 -48.42
C LYS A 176 -22.56 34.92 -47.77
N LEU A 177 -21.41 34.79 -48.43
CA LEU A 177 -20.25 34.09 -47.88
C LEU A 177 -19.76 34.77 -46.59
N LYS A 178 -19.56 36.09 -46.62
CA LYS A 178 -19.16 36.86 -45.44
C LYS A 178 -20.18 36.76 -44.30
N GLU A 179 -21.47 36.78 -44.62
CA GLU A 179 -22.53 36.60 -43.61
C GLU A 179 -22.47 35.20 -42.98
N GLN A 180 -22.18 34.16 -43.75
CA GLN A 180 -21.99 32.81 -43.23
C GLN A 180 -20.72 32.69 -42.39
N GLU A 181 -19.59 33.22 -42.85
CA GLU A 181 -18.33 33.26 -42.08
C GLU A 181 -18.52 33.94 -40.72
N ASN A 182 -19.21 35.09 -40.71
CA ASN A 182 -19.52 35.82 -39.48
C ASN A 182 -20.45 35.02 -38.54
N LYS A 183 -21.41 34.26 -39.08
CA LYS A 183 -22.27 33.38 -38.27
C LYS A 183 -21.46 32.25 -37.65
N PHE A 184 -20.59 31.59 -38.41
CA PHE A 184 -19.72 30.53 -37.89
C PHE A 184 -18.76 31.06 -36.83
N LEU A 185 -18.17 32.24 -37.03
CA LEU A 185 -17.28 32.85 -36.05
C LEU A 185 -18.00 33.19 -34.75
N LYS A 186 -19.24 33.70 -34.81
CA LYS A 186 -20.06 33.94 -33.62
C LYS A 186 -20.38 32.64 -32.87
N LEU A 187 -20.83 31.60 -33.58
CA LEU A 187 -21.11 30.30 -32.98
C LEU A 187 -19.88 29.69 -32.33
N LEU A 188 -18.72 29.77 -32.98
CA LEU A 188 -17.45 29.27 -32.44
C LEU A 188 -17.06 30.01 -31.15
N ASN A 189 -17.18 31.34 -31.14
CA ASN A 189 -16.89 32.14 -29.95
C ASN A 189 -17.86 31.86 -28.80
N GLU A 190 -19.14 31.66 -29.10
CA GLU A 190 -20.15 31.27 -28.12
C GLU A 190 -19.84 29.89 -27.53
N GLU A 191 -19.51 28.89 -28.36
CA GLU A 191 -19.13 27.55 -27.92
C GLU A 191 -17.86 27.59 -27.06
N GLN A 192 -16.84 28.33 -27.48
CA GLN A 192 -15.59 28.50 -26.73
C GLN A 192 -15.86 29.15 -25.37
N THR A 193 -16.67 30.21 -25.32
CA THR A 193 -17.03 30.89 -24.08
C THR A 193 -17.82 29.97 -23.14
N GLN A 194 -18.78 29.20 -23.67
CA GLN A 194 -19.53 28.22 -22.88
C GLN A 194 -18.63 27.08 -22.37
N SER A 195 -17.69 26.63 -23.19
CA SER A 195 -16.73 25.60 -22.80
C SER A 195 -15.83 26.08 -21.65
N LEU A 196 -15.30 27.31 -21.74
CA LEU A 196 -14.49 27.91 -20.67
C LEU A 196 -15.30 28.06 -19.37
N LYS A 197 -16.56 28.49 -19.45
CA LYS A 197 -17.45 28.57 -18.27
C LYS A 197 -17.68 27.20 -17.63
N ARG A 198 -17.90 26.16 -18.44
CA ARG A 198 -18.05 24.77 -17.94
C ARG A 198 -16.77 24.27 -17.29
N GLU A 199 -15.61 24.56 -17.88
CA GLU A 199 -14.31 24.19 -17.31
C GLU A 199 -14.07 24.89 -15.96
N GLU A 200 -14.38 26.18 -15.86
CA GLU A 200 -14.27 26.94 -14.63
C GLU A 200 -15.19 26.39 -13.53
N GLN A 201 -16.44 26.04 -13.86
CA GLN A 201 -17.36 25.38 -12.93
C GLN A 201 -16.79 24.06 -12.40
N LEU A 202 -16.29 23.19 -13.29
CA LEU A 202 -15.69 21.91 -12.90
C LEU A 202 -14.43 22.10 -12.05
N ARG A 203 -13.61 23.12 -12.33
CA ARG A 203 -12.45 23.46 -11.49
C ARG A 203 -12.88 23.85 -10.07
N ASN A 204 -13.92 24.67 -9.95
CA ASN A 204 -14.46 25.09 -8.66
C ASN A 204 -15.06 23.91 -7.87
N GLU A 205 -15.82 23.03 -8.54
CA GLU A 205 -16.36 21.80 -7.93
C GLU A 205 -15.23 20.86 -7.45
N LEU A 206 -14.18 20.72 -8.25
CA LEU A 206 -13.02 19.90 -7.91
C LEU A 206 -12.23 20.48 -6.73
N GLU A 207 -12.10 21.80 -6.66
CA GLU A 207 -11.47 22.47 -5.51
C GLU A 207 -12.32 22.31 -4.24
N PHE A 208 -13.63 22.49 -4.33
CA PHE A 208 -14.56 22.23 -3.24
C PHE A 208 -14.46 20.78 -2.73
N LEU A 209 -14.39 19.81 -3.66
CA LEU A 209 -14.25 18.39 -3.31
C LEU A 209 -12.91 18.10 -2.62
N LYS A 210 -11.82 18.70 -3.09
CA LYS A 210 -10.50 18.60 -2.45
C LYS A 210 -10.51 19.14 -1.02
N GLN A 211 -11.12 20.31 -0.82
CA GLN A 211 -11.24 20.92 0.51
C GLN A 211 -12.11 20.04 1.43
N SER A 212 -13.27 19.58 0.95
CA SER A 212 -14.16 18.70 1.71
C SER A 212 -13.48 17.39 2.12
N PHE A 213 -12.72 16.78 1.21
CA PHE A 213 -11.96 15.56 1.51
C PHE A 213 -10.84 15.81 2.53
N HIS A 214 -10.16 16.96 2.44
CA HIS A 214 -9.14 17.33 3.40
C HIS A 214 -9.75 17.53 4.80
N THR A 215 -10.87 18.25 4.91
CA THR A 215 -11.59 18.43 6.18
C THR A 215 -12.05 17.10 6.76
N TYR A 216 -12.59 16.21 5.94
CA TYR A 216 -12.96 14.86 6.39
C TYR A 216 -11.75 14.09 6.92
N LYS A 217 -10.62 14.10 6.20
CA LYS A 217 -9.38 13.44 6.62
C LYS A 217 -8.90 13.96 7.99
N VAL A 218 -8.82 15.28 8.15
CA VAL A 218 -8.37 15.91 9.41
C VAL A 218 -9.33 15.56 10.57
N THR A 219 -10.64 15.57 10.30
CA THR A 219 -11.64 15.19 11.31
C THR A 219 -11.49 13.73 11.74
N LEU A 220 -11.27 12.83 10.78
CA LEU A 220 -11.07 11.41 11.04
C LEU A 220 -9.79 11.15 11.85
N GLU A 221 -8.69 11.85 11.52
CA GLU A 221 -7.44 11.78 12.28
C GLU A 221 -7.66 12.24 13.72
N LYS A 222 -8.33 13.38 13.92
CA LYS A 222 -8.66 13.90 15.25
C LYS A 222 -9.54 12.94 16.06
N GLU A 223 -10.59 12.38 15.47
CA GLU A 223 -11.46 11.40 16.14
C GLU A 223 -10.70 10.13 16.54
N ASN A 224 -9.76 9.68 15.71
CA ASN A 224 -8.94 8.52 16.02
C ASN A 224 -7.97 8.81 17.16
N ASP A 225 -7.33 9.98 17.16
CA ASP A 225 -6.45 10.41 18.24
C ASP A 225 -7.21 10.53 19.56
N GLU A 226 -8.42 11.11 19.54
CA GLU A 226 -9.29 11.18 20.72
C GLU A 226 -9.67 9.78 21.23
N LYS A 227 -10.06 8.85 20.35
CA LYS A 227 -10.35 7.46 20.71
C LYS A 227 -9.14 6.75 21.32
N LEU A 228 -7.94 6.98 20.78
CA LEU A 228 -6.71 6.42 21.30
C LEU A 228 -6.37 7.00 22.69
N GLN A 229 -6.53 8.31 22.88
CA GLN A 229 -6.33 8.94 24.19
C GLN A 229 -7.33 8.43 25.23
N ILE A 230 -8.59 8.25 24.87
CA ILE A 230 -9.61 7.67 25.76
C ILE A 230 -9.23 6.24 26.17
N LYS A 231 -8.84 5.39 25.21
CA LYS A 231 -8.40 4.01 25.49
C LYS A 231 -7.15 3.99 26.38
N LEU A 232 -6.18 4.86 26.12
CA LEU A 232 -4.98 4.98 26.94
C LEU A 232 -5.34 5.39 28.38
N ALA A 233 -6.22 6.38 28.54
CA ALA A 233 -6.68 6.84 29.86
C ALA A 233 -7.49 5.75 30.60
N GLU A 234 -8.28 4.95 29.89
CA GLU A 234 -9.00 3.81 30.45
C GLU A 234 -8.04 2.74 30.97
N VAL A 235 -7.05 2.34 30.17
CA VAL A 235 -6.01 1.38 30.57
C VAL A 235 -5.21 1.88 31.78
N LEU A 236 -4.82 3.16 31.79
CA LEU A 236 -4.14 3.74 32.95
C LEU A 236 -5.04 3.74 34.19
N ARG A 237 -6.33 3.99 34.03
CA ARG A 237 -7.31 3.94 35.14
C ARG A 237 -7.50 2.52 35.67
N THR A 238 -7.58 1.51 34.81
CA THR A 238 -7.72 0.11 35.24
C THR A 238 -6.44 -0.36 35.93
N MET A 239 -5.26 -0.09 35.35
CA MET A 239 -3.97 -0.39 35.99
C MET A 239 -3.85 0.27 37.37
N LYS A 240 -4.20 1.56 37.49
CA LYS A 240 -4.18 2.28 38.77
C LYS A 240 -5.12 1.69 39.83
N LYS A 241 -6.21 1.03 39.41
CA LYS A 241 -7.14 0.32 40.31
C LYS A 241 -6.66 -1.09 40.65
N GLU A 242 -6.07 -1.81 39.70
CA GLU A 242 -5.68 -3.21 39.87
C GLU A 242 -4.35 -3.38 40.62
N LEU A 243 -3.39 -2.47 40.43
CA LEU A 243 -2.09 -2.49 41.11
C LEU A 243 -2.20 -2.56 42.64
N PRO A 244 -2.92 -1.66 43.33
CA PRO A 244 -3.01 -1.70 44.79
C PRO A 244 -3.73 -2.98 45.27
N ASN A 245 -4.71 -3.47 44.53
CA ASN A 245 -5.38 -4.73 44.88
C ASN A 245 -4.43 -5.92 44.78
N LYS A 246 -3.54 -5.93 43.77
CA LYS A 246 -2.52 -6.96 43.60
C LYS A 246 -1.41 -6.85 44.64
N GLU A 247 -1.01 -5.64 45.00
CA GLU A 247 -0.08 -5.38 46.10
C GLU A 247 -0.65 -5.89 47.42
N GLU A 248 -1.90 -5.55 47.75
CA GLU A 248 -2.59 -6.04 48.96
C GLU A 248 -2.74 -7.58 48.96
N GLU A 249 -3.03 -8.19 47.80
CA GLU A 249 -3.08 -9.65 47.65
C GLU A 249 -1.72 -10.30 47.96
N ILE A 250 -0.63 -9.72 47.47
CA ILE A 250 0.74 -10.20 47.73
C ILE A 250 1.10 -10.01 49.21
N GLU A 251 0.81 -8.85 49.80
CA GLU A 251 1.06 -8.58 51.22
C GLU A 251 0.32 -9.56 52.12
N LYS A 252 -0.95 -9.87 51.83
CA LYS A 252 -1.73 -10.88 52.55
C LYS A 252 -1.09 -12.26 52.44
N ARG A 253 -0.66 -12.69 51.25
CA ARG A 253 0.02 -13.98 51.05
C ARG A 253 1.35 -14.06 51.80
N ILE A 254 2.14 -12.97 51.82
CA ILE A 254 3.38 -12.90 52.59
C ILE A 254 3.08 -13.01 54.10
N HIS A 255 2.09 -12.29 54.60
CA HIS A 255 1.73 -12.33 56.01
C HIS A 255 1.25 -13.73 56.43
N GLU A 256 0.42 -14.37 55.61
CA GLU A 256 -0.03 -15.75 55.83
C GLU A 256 1.14 -16.75 55.81
N ALA A 257 2.07 -16.61 54.86
CA ALA A 257 3.29 -17.42 54.81
C ALA A 257 4.13 -17.26 56.08
N ILE A 258 4.32 -16.03 56.57
CA ILE A 258 5.04 -15.75 57.84
C ILE A 258 4.33 -16.40 59.03
N ILE A 259 3.00 -16.30 59.12
CA ILE A 259 2.23 -16.93 60.21
C ILE A 259 2.41 -18.46 60.17
N ASN A 260 2.30 -19.05 58.99
CA ASN A 260 2.45 -20.50 58.81
C ASN A 260 3.88 -20.96 59.12
N GLU A 261 4.89 -20.21 58.71
CA GLU A 261 6.29 -20.48 59.05
C GLU A 261 6.53 -20.39 60.56
N ARG A 262 6.01 -19.34 61.23
CA ARG A 262 6.10 -19.20 62.69
C ARG A 262 5.42 -20.36 63.42
N LYS A 263 4.24 -20.80 62.96
CA LYS A 263 3.56 -21.99 63.51
C LYS A 263 4.41 -23.25 63.33
N ASN A 264 5.00 -23.45 62.15
CA ASN A 264 5.87 -24.58 61.87
C ASN A 264 7.15 -24.58 62.72
N ILE A 265 7.78 -23.42 62.91
CA ILE A 265 8.95 -23.26 63.79
C ILE A 265 8.56 -23.57 65.24
N SER A 266 7.46 -23.00 65.73
CA SER A 266 6.96 -23.25 67.09
C SER A 266 6.66 -24.73 67.32
N LEU A 267 6.06 -25.42 66.34
CA LEU A 267 5.82 -26.87 66.42
C LEU A 267 7.13 -27.68 66.46
N ARG A 268 8.15 -27.28 65.69
CA ARG A 268 9.49 -27.92 65.74
C ARG A 268 10.14 -27.73 67.09
N GLN A 269 10.12 -26.50 67.62
CA GLN A 269 10.65 -26.17 68.95
C GLN A 269 9.93 -26.97 70.05
N GLN A 270 8.60 -27.08 69.98
CA GLN A 270 7.81 -27.86 70.94
C GLN A 270 8.22 -29.34 70.93
N LYS A 271 8.37 -29.95 69.75
CA LYS A 271 8.83 -31.34 69.63
C LYS A 271 10.25 -31.54 70.17
N GLU A 272 11.14 -30.58 69.95
CA GLU A 272 12.51 -30.62 70.46
C GLU A 272 12.56 -30.50 71.98
N ILE A 273 11.77 -29.58 72.56
CA ILE A 273 11.60 -29.44 74.01
C ILE A 273 11.06 -30.75 74.62
N GLU A 274 10.03 -31.35 74.03
CA GLU A 274 9.49 -32.63 74.52
C GLU A 274 10.53 -33.76 74.46
N LYS A 275 11.36 -33.79 73.41
CA LYS A 275 12.44 -34.77 73.28
C LYS A 275 13.49 -34.57 74.37
N ILE A 276 13.93 -33.33 74.61
CA ILE A 276 14.87 -32.98 75.68
C ILE A 276 14.27 -33.32 77.05
N GLN A 277 13.01 -32.96 77.30
CA GLN A 277 12.31 -33.28 78.56
C GLN A 277 12.23 -34.80 78.79
N LYS A 278 11.88 -35.58 77.76
CA LYS A 278 11.86 -37.06 77.86
C LYS A 278 13.25 -37.62 78.12
N GLN A 279 14.29 -37.09 77.49
CA GLN A 279 15.67 -37.52 77.73
C GLN A 279 16.13 -37.17 79.14
N HIS A 280 15.94 -35.93 79.59
CA HIS A 280 16.27 -35.50 80.95
C HIS A 280 15.50 -36.33 81.99
N LYS A 281 14.21 -36.62 81.76
CA LYS A 281 13.44 -37.49 82.66
C LYS A 281 14.06 -38.88 82.77
N LYS A 282 14.45 -39.50 81.65
CA LYS A 282 15.16 -40.80 81.66
C LYS A 282 16.51 -40.74 82.38
N GLU A 283 17.28 -39.67 82.18
CA GLU A 283 18.57 -39.48 82.86
C GLU A 283 18.40 -39.28 84.37
N ILE A 284 17.37 -38.55 84.79
CA ILE A 284 16.99 -38.39 86.20
C ILE A 284 16.54 -39.72 86.79
N GLU A 285 15.66 -40.47 86.12
CA GLU A 285 15.23 -41.80 86.56
C GLU A 285 16.41 -42.76 86.69
N LYS A 286 17.35 -42.73 85.74
CA LYS A 286 18.59 -43.53 85.79
C LYS A 286 19.49 -43.10 86.95
N THR A 287 19.66 -41.81 87.20
CA THR A 287 20.47 -41.34 88.34
C THR A 287 19.80 -41.63 89.68
N ILE A 288 18.48 -41.58 89.77
CA ILE A 288 17.75 -42.02 90.97
C ILE A 288 17.94 -43.52 91.17
N ALA A 289 17.73 -44.34 90.14
CA ALA A 289 17.93 -45.79 90.22
C ALA A 289 19.36 -46.14 90.63
N ASN A 290 20.36 -45.49 90.03
CA ASN A 290 21.76 -45.65 90.44
C ASN A 290 21.97 -45.25 91.89
N LYS A 291 21.44 -44.11 92.35
CA LYS A 291 21.53 -43.69 93.76
C LYS A 291 20.84 -44.68 94.71
N THR A 292 19.74 -45.32 94.28
CA THR A 292 19.07 -46.35 95.06
C THR A 292 19.94 -47.61 95.18
N VAL A 293 20.53 -48.07 94.08
CA VAL A 293 21.50 -49.19 94.09
C VAL A 293 22.73 -48.85 94.95
N ASP A 294 23.28 -47.64 94.80
CA ASP A 294 24.40 -47.17 95.62
C ASP A 294 24.02 -47.13 97.11
N ARG A 295 22.78 -46.74 97.43
CA ARG A 295 22.26 -46.76 98.80
C ARG A 295 22.14 -48.19 99.33
N GLU A 296 21.57 -49.12 98.57
CA GLU A 296 21.49 -50.54 98.94
C GLU A 296 22.88 -51.14 99.13
N HIS A 297 23.84 -50.79 98.28
CA HIS A 297 25.23 -51.20 98.41
C HIS A 297 25.89 -50.60 99.66
N HIS A 298 25.68 -49.32 99.94
CA HIS A 298 26.14 -48.68 101.18
C HIS A 298 25.52 -49.31 102.43
N GLU A 299 24.25 -49.68 102.37
CA GLU A 299 23.55 -50.37 103.47
C GLU A 299 24.11 -51.79 103.69
N SER A 300 24.37 -52.53 102.61
CA SER A 300 25.07 -53.83 102.66
C SER A 300 26.47 -53.69 103.27
N LEU A 301 27.27 -52.74 102.78
CA LEU A 301 28.60 -52.45 103.33
C LEU A 301 28.54 -52.06 104.82
N ASN A 302 27.50 -51.33 105.23
CA ASN A 302 27.31 -50.96 106.62
C ASN A 302 26.94 -52.17 107.48
N ASN A 303 26.10 -53.07 106.97
CA ASN A 303 25.80 -54.34 107.63
C ASN A 303 27.07 -55.20 107.77
N ASP A 304 27.88 -55.33 106.72
CA ASP A 304 29.18 -56.02 106.76
C ASP A 304 30.15 -55.36 107.76
N LEU A 305 30.18 -54.02 107.81
CA LEU A 305 30.96 -53.26 108.78
C LEU A 305 30.49 -53.51 110.22
N THR A 306 29.17 -53.59 110.46
CA THR A 306 28.64 -53.93 111.78
C THR A 306 28.95 -55.38 112.18
N SER A 307 28.86 -56.32 111.24
CA SER A 307 29.23 -57.73 111.45
C SER A 307 30.71 -57.88 111.78
N THR A 308 31.59 -57.24 111.02
CA THR A 308 33.05 -57.25 111.28
C THR A 308 33.41 -56.55 112.58
N LYS A 309 32.73 -55.46 112.95
CA LYS A 309 32.87 -54.85 114.29
C LYS A 309 32.48 -55.82 115.40
N LEU A 310 31.39 -56.58 115.23
CA LEU A 310 30.97 -57.59 116.19
C LEU A 310 32.03 -58.70 116.34
N GLN A 311 32.51 -59.24 115.21
CA GLN A 311 33.61 -60.22 115.20
C GLN A 311 34.89 -59.68 115.85
N LEU A 312 35.20 -58.39 115.64
CA LEU A 312 36.35 -57.75 116.28
C LEU A 312 36.19 -57.69 117.81
N VAL A 313 34.98 -57.42 118.30
CA VAL A 313 34.68 -57.44 119.74
C VAL A 313 34.85 -58.85 120.29
N GLU A 314 34.27 -59.86 119.64
CA GLU A 314 34.38 -61.28 120.04
C GLU A 314 35.84 -61.76 120.07
N THR A 315 36.61 -61.44 119.02
CA THR A 315 38.04 -61.79 118.95
C THR A 315 38.88 -61.04 119.98
N LYS A 316 38.56 -59.77 120.28
CA LYS A 316 39.22 -59.00 121.34
C LYS A 316 38.91 -59.58 122.72
N GLU A 317 37.67 -60.01 122.96
CA GLU A 317 37.27 -60.69 124.19
C GLU A 317 37.97 -62.05 124.32
N HIS A 318 38.06 -62.82 123.23
CA HIS A 318 38.83 -64.06 123.18
C HIS A 318 40.32 -63.84 123.44
N ALA A 319 40.93 -62.82 122.84
CA ALA A 319 42.33 -62.45 123.07
C ALA A 319 42.57 -62.01 124.52
N ASN A 320 41.64 -61.25 125.12
CA ASN A 320 41.71 -60.89 126.54
C ASN A 320 41.62 -62.11 127.46
N ASN A 321 40.74 -63.07 127.14
CA ASN A 321 40.62 -64.34 127.85
C ASN A 321 41.90 -65.18 127.73
N LEU A 322 42.51 -65.25 126.54
CA LEU A 322 43.83 -65.88 126.36
C LEU A 322 44.93 -65.15 127.13
N ALA A 323 44.92 -63.82 127.14
CA ALA A 323 45.90 -63.02 127.88
C ALA A 323 45.79 -63.24 129.40
N THR A 324 44.57 -63.38 129.93
CA THR A 324 44.33 -63.75 131.33
C THR A 324 44.81 -65.17 131.61
N GLN A 325 44.47 -66.15 130.77
CA GLN A 325 44.97 -67.52 130.90
C GLN A 325 46.51 -67.60 130.85
N LEU A 326 47.14 -66.85 129.95
CA LEU A 326 48.60 -66.78 129.84
C LEU A 326 49.22 -66.12 131.07
N ASN A 327 48.57 -65.09 131.63
CA ASN A 327 49.03 -64.44 132.85
C ASN A 327 48.88 -65.37 134.07
N ASP A 328 47.79 -66.12 134.16
CA ASP A 328 47.57 -67.13 135.19
C ASP A 328 48.62 -68.24 135.11
N LEU A 329 48.91 -68.75 133.91
CA LEU A 329 50.00 -69.69 133.67
C LEU A 329 51.36 -69.10 134.01
N LYS A 330 51.60 -67.82 133.73
CA LYS A 330 52.84 -67.12 134.10
C LYS A 330 52.97 -66.98 135.63
N ILE A 331 51.88 -66.70 136.33
CA ILE A 331 51.85 -66.68 137.81
C ILE A 331 52.17 -68.08 138.34
N GLN A 332 51.50 -69.12 137.81
CA GLN A 332 51.78 -70.52 138.17
C GLN A 332 53.24 -70.91 137.90
N HIS A 333 53.80 -70.51 136.76
CA HIS A 333 55.19 -70.77 136.42
C HIS A 333 56.16 -70.07 137.38
N ASN A 334 55.89 -68.80 137.71
CA ASN A 334 56.67 -68.06 138.71
C ASN A 334 56.57 -68.70 140.10
N GLU A 335 55.41 -69.22 140.47
CA GLU A 335 55.18 -69.96 141.71
C GLU A 335 56.03 -71.23 141.75
N ILE A 336 56.02 -72.03 140.68
CA ILE A 336 56.86 -73.22 140.54
C ILE A 336 58.35 -72.85 140.58
N ILE A 337 58.78 -71.78 139.92
CA ILE A 337 60.16 -71.29 139.99
C ILE A 337 60.53 -70.87 141.42
N ARG A 338 59.61 -70.19 142.13
CA ARG A 338 59.81 -69.78 143.52
C ARG A 338 59.96 -70.99 144.43
N GLU A 339 59.07 -71.97 144.33
CA GLU A 339 59.15 -73.24 145.05
C GLU A 339 60.43 -74.01 144.72
N PHE A 340 60.82 -74.06 143.45
CA PHE A 340 62.07 -74.68 143.01
C PHE A 340 63.30 -73.95 143.58
N ASN A 341 63.29 -72.62 143.62
CA ASN A 341 64.37 -71.83 144.20
C ASN A 341 64.44 -71.97 145.72
N GLU A 342 63.31 -72.02 146.42
CA GLU A 342 63.26 -72.35 147.84
C GLU A 342 63.81 -73.75 148.11
N TYR A 343 63.41 -74.74 147.30
CA TYR A 343 63.93 -76.10 147.39
C TYR A 343 65.45 -76.15 147.14
N ARG A 344 65.94 -75.41 146.13
CA ARG A 344 67.36 -75.28 145.82
C ARG A 344 68.13 -74.62 146.97
N LEU A 345 67.59 -73.56 147.58
CA LEU A 345 68.20 -72.88 148.73
C LEU A 345 68.26 -73.80 149.96
N ARG A 346 67.18 -74.52 150.28
CA ARG A 346 67.17 -75.53 151.36
C ARG A 346 68.14 -76.70 151.09
N SER A 347 68.30 -77.09 149.82
CA SER A 347 69.28 -78.09 149.40
C SER A 347 70.72 -77.60 149.60
N ILE A 348 71.00 -76.33 149.29
CA ILE A 348 72.32 -75.71 149.49
C ILE A 348 72.63 -75.56 150.99
N GLU A 349 71.66 -75.19 151.82
CA GLU A 349 71.82 -75.13 153.29
C GLU A 349 72.11 -76.51 153.88
N LYS A 350 71.47 -77.58 153.39
CA LYS A 350 71.76 -78.96 153.82
C LYS A 350 73.17 -79.42 153.46
N THR A 351 73.74 -78.98 152.33
CA THR A 351 75.10 -79.36 151.92
C THR A 351 76.22 -78.60 152.63
N LYS A 352 75.91 -77.51 153.35
CA LYS A 352 76.92 -76.73 154.12
C LYS A 352 77.10 -77.20 155.57
N GLN A 353 76.34 -78.20 156.01
CA GLN A 353 76.42 -78.79 157.37
C GLN A 353 77.13 -80.16 157.42
N THR A 354 77.82 -80.54 156.35
CA THR A 354 78.69 -81.72 156.25
C THR A 354 79.97 -81.32 155.54
#